data_AF-A0A433A6U5-F1
#
_entry.id   AF-A0A433A6U5-F1
#
_cell.length_a   1.000
_cell.length_b   1.000
_cell.length_c   1.000
_cell.angle_alpha   90.00
_cell.angle_beta   90.00
_cell.angle_gamma   90.00
#
_symmetry.space_group_name_H-M   'P 1'
#
loop_
_entity.id
_entity.type
_entity.pdbx_description
1 polymer ?
#
loop_
_entity_poly.entity_id
_entity_poly.type
_entity_poly.pdbx_seq_one_letter_code
_entity_poly.pdbx_strand_id
1 'polypeptide(L)'
;MKLTFFALAAALCLAFVADPADALKAPPETLQIGIKKRVPVEECTKMSRNGATLSMHYTGTIFDTGKKFDSSVDRGVPFEFKLGIGQVIKGWDQGLQKMCVGEKRRLVIPPDLAYGESGAGESIPPGATLVFEVELLDVKESADPVGKHPSRQQKKAGGIGAGGFDKEKAREILTSPLFLGSTALMIGALSIAYFAASSEDKKAKAKNDEVKEKEKDGVEGEAAGKEDKGKEEKGKEGEAKKKGKRPKKDE
;
A
#
# COMPACT_ATOMS: atom_id res chain seq x y z
N MET A 1 -17.36 -53.71 -48.00
CA MET A 1 -17.41 -52.28 -48.34
C MET A 1 -18.37 -51.58 -47.38
N LYS A 2 -17.84 -50.60 -46.62
CA LYS A 2 -18.49 -49.35 -46.09
C LYS A 2 -19.81 -49.54 -45.33
N LEU A 3 -19.87 -49.56 -43.99
CA LEU A 3 -19.58 -48.49 -43.00
C LEU A 3 -20.35 -47.19 -43.27
N THR A 4 -21.27 -46.86 -42.36
CA THR A 4 -22.07 -45.63 -42.08
C THR A 4 -23.44 -46.15 -41.59
N PHE A 5 -23.97 -45.84 -40.41
CA PHE A 5 -24.32 -44.55 -39.83
C PHE A 5 -24.40 -44.67 -38.30
N PHE A 6 -23.44 -44.12 -37.56
CA PHE A 6 -23.63 -43.68 -36.18
C PHE A 6 -23.78 -42.16 -36.23
N ALA A 7 -25.02 -41.69 -36.35
CA ALA A 7 -25.36 -40.28 -36.34
C ALA A 7 -26.55 -40.08 -35.41
N LEU A 8 -26.29 -39.55 -34.21
CA LEU A 8 -27.15 -38.68 -33.39
C LEU A 8 -26.84 -38.85 -31.91
N ALA A 9 -25.93 -38.01 -31.40
CA ALA A 9 -26.02 -37.37 -30.08
C ALA A 9 -24.87 -36.37 -29.92
N ALA A 10 -24.69 -35.46 -30.89
CA ALA A 10 -23.84 -34.29 -30.72
C ALA A 10 -24.74 -33.09 -30.40
N ALA A 11 -25.31 -33.08 -29.19
CA ALA A 11 -26.16 -31.97 -28.73
C ALA A 11 -26.24 -31.91 -27.20
N LEU A 12 -25.11 -31.69 -26.52
CA LEU A 12 -25.10 -30.95 -25.25
C LEU A 12 -23.66 -30.55 -24.84
N CYS A 13 -23.01 -29.74 -25.65
CA CYS A 13 -21.91 -28.89 -25.18
C CYS A 13 -22.26 -27.44 -25.51
N LEU A 14 -23.33 -26.93 -24.90
CA LEU A 14 -23.29 -25.52 -24.51
C LEU A 14 -22.38 -25.45 -23.29
N ALA A 15 -21.09 -25.53 -23.55
CA ALA A 15 -20.11 -25.01 -22.62
C ALA A 15 -20.52 -23.55 -22.41
N PHE A 16 -20.94 -23.24 -21.19
CA PHE A 16 -20.92 -21.88 -20.69
C PHE A 16 -19.46 -21.46 -20.74
N VAL A 17 -19.03 -20.94 -21.89
CA VAL A 17 -17.80 -20.17 -22.02
C VAL A 17 -18.05 -18.94 -21.17
N ALA A 18 -17.71 -19.05 -19.89
CA ALA A 18 -17.47 -17.90 -19.06
C ALA A 18 -16.41 -17.08 -19.78
N ASP A 19 -16.86 -15.98 -20.37
CA ASP A 19 -16.01 -15.03 -21.06
C ASP A 19 -14.92 -14.59 -20.06
N PRO A 20 -13.62 -14.75 -20.36
CA PRO A 20 -12.54 -14.42 -19.42
C PRO A 20 -12.43 -12.91 -19.15
N ALA A 21 -13.26 -12.09 -19.79
CA ALA A 21 -13.35 -10.64 -19.57
C ALA A 21 -14.18 -10.25 -18.33
N ASP A 22 -15.04 -11.14 -17.81
CA ASP A 22 -15.91 -10.86 -16.64
C ASP A 22 -15.25 -11.26 -15.31
N ALA A 23 -14.04 -11.83 -15.35
CA ALA A 23 -13.16 -11.94 -14.19
C ALA A 23 -12.56 -10.56 -13.88
N LEU A 24 -13.43 -9.61 -13.52
CA LEU A 24 -13.06 -8.37 -12.85
C LEU A 24 -12.23 -8.77 -11.62
N LYS A 25 -10.92 -8.60 -11.78
CA LYS A 25 -9.83 -8.84 -10.81
C LYS A 25 -10.34 -8.90 -9.37
N ALA A 26 -10.42 -10.10 -8.81
CA ALA A 26 -10.94 -10.34 -7.46
C ALA A 26 -10.42 -9.29 -6.46
N PRO A 27 -11.27 -8.80 -5.54
CA PRO A 27 -10.85 -7.79 -4.58
C PRO A 27 -9.69 -8.32 -3.74
N PRO A 28 -8.68 -7.49 -3.45
CA PRO A 28 -7.54 -7.94 -2.67
C PRO A 28 -7.94 -8.20 -1.22
N GLU A 29 -7.42 -9.27 -0.64
CA GLU A 29 -7.63 -9.63 0.77
C GLU A 29 -6.80 -8.77 1.75
N THR A 30 -5.80 -8.04 1.23
CA THR A 30 -4.91 -7.20 2.02
C THR A 30 -4.98 -5.74 1.58
N LEU A 31 -4.68 -4.84 2.51
CA LEU A 31 -4.58 -3.41 2.22
C LEU A 31 -3.52 -3.15 1.16
N GLN A 32 -3.92 -2.57 0.03
CA GLN A 32 -2.98 -2.11 -1.00
C GLN A 32 -2.79 -0.61 -0.94
N ILE A 33 -1.54 -0.16 -0.89
CA ILE A 33 -1.17 1.26 -0.83
C ILE A 33 -0.42 1.60 -2.11
N GLY A 34 -1.07 2.33 -3.01
CA GLY A 34 -0.45 2.91 -4.20
C GLY A 34 -0.11 4.38 -3.98
N ILE A 35 1.10 4.81 -4.35
CA ILE A 35 1.47 6.23 -4.33
C ILE A 35 1.16 6.82 -5.71
N LYS A 36 0.26 7.80 -5.76
CA LYS A 36 -0.16 8.49 -6.99
C LYS A 36 0.72 9.71 -7.28
N LYS A 37 1.12 10.41 -6.24
CA LYS A 37 2.05 11.54 -6.30
C LYS A 37 2.98 11.44 -5.10
N ARG A 38 4.28 11.26 -5.34
CA ARG A 38 5.31 11.25 -4.30
C ARG A 38 5.83 12.68 -4.08
N VAL A 39 6.12 13.03 -2.83
CA VAL A 39 6.88 14.22 -2.48
C VAL A 39 8.30 13.77 -2.13
N PRO A 40 9.36 14.38 -2.71
CA PRO A 40 10.74 14.08 -2.34
C PRO A 40 10.98 14.30 -0.84
N VAL A 41 11.88 13.53 -0.24
CA VAL A 41 12.14 13.61 1.20
C VAL A 41 12.75 14.97 1.56
N GLU A 42 13.56 15.55 0.68
CA GLU A 42 14.09 16.92 0.87
C GLU A 42 13.01 18.01 0.93
N GLU A 43 11.85 17.80 0.31
CA GLU A 43 10.74 18.76 0.29
C GLU A 43 9.68 18.46 1.36
N CYS A 44 9.78 17.32 2.02
CA CYS A 44 8.81 16.85 3.00
C CYS A 44 8.94 17.63 4.31
N THR A 45 8.19 18.72 4.42
CA THR A 45 8.23 19.60 5.60
C THR A 45 7.52 18.98 6.80
N LYS A 46 6.39 18.30 6.57
CA LYS A 46 5.61 17.60 7.61
C LYS A 46 5.21 16.22 7.12
N MET A 47 5.25 15.25 8.04
CA MET A 47 4.92 13.86 7.76
C MET A 47 3.86 13.34 8.74
N SER A 48 2.92 12.55 8.23
CA SER A 48 1.92 11.89 9.05
C SER A 48 2.54 10.83 9.97
N ARG A 49 2.10 10.85 11.23
CA ARG A 49 2.50 9.91 12.29
C ARG A 49 1.31 9.62 13.19
N ASN A 50 1.35 8.49 13.90
CA ASN A 50 0.31 8.14 14.87
C ASN A 50 0.13 9.25 15.90
N GLY A 51 -1.12 9.54 16.23
CA GLY A 51 -1.52 10.62 17.12
C GLY A 51 -1.58 12.01 16.48
N ALA A 52 -1.01 12.22 15.29
CA ALA A 52 -1.14 13.50 14.60
C ALA A 52 -2.57 13.71 14.08
N THR A 53 -3.03 14.96 14.04
CA THR A 53 -4.27 15.33 13.38
C THR A 53 -3.97 15.65 11.92
N LEU A 54 -4.61 14.95 11.00
CA LEU A 54 -4.45 15.14 9.56
C LEU A 54 -5.61 15.93 9.01
N SER A 55 -5.34 16.81 8.04
CA SER A 55 -6.35 17.44 7.19
C SER A 55 -6.13 16.96 5.76
N MET A 56 -7.16 16.39 5.12
CA MET A 56 -7.02 15.79 3.80
C MET A 56 -8.24 15.91 2.90
N HIS A 57 -7.96 15.85 1.59
CA HIS A 57 -8.98 15.55 0.61
C HIS A 57 -9.02 14.05 0.30
N TYR A 58 -10.22 13.53 0.04
CA TYR A 58 -10.40 12.16 -0.41
C TYR A 58 -11.60 12.03 -1.34
N THR A 59 -11.58 10.97 -2.14
CA THR A 59 -12.74 10.43 -2.85
C THR A 59 -12.79 8.93 -2.62
N GLY A 60 -13.92 8.43 -2.15
CA GLY A 60 -14.19 7.02 -1.87
C GLY A 60 -15.12 6.41 -2.91
N THR A 61 -14.73 5.25 -3.44
CA THR A 61 -15.49 4.47 -4.44
C THR A 61 -15.58 3.01 -4.03
N ILE A 62 -16.63 2.32 -4.48
CA ILE A 62 -16.75 0.87 -4.34
C ILE A 62 -15.87 0.19 -5.40
N PHE A 63 -15.02 -0.75 -5.01
CA PHE A 63 -14.05 -1.40 -5.90
C PHE A 63 -14.71 -2.07 -7.11
N ASP A 64 -15.79 -2.81 -6.87
CA ASP A 64 -16.50 -3.60 -7.87
C ASP A 64 -17.21 -2.72 -8.92
N THR A 65 -18.01 -1.76 -8.46
CA THR A 65 -18.84 -0.93 -9.35
C THR A 65 -18.17 0.37 -9.79
N GLY A 66 -17.06 0.76 -9.15
CA GLY A 66 -16.46 2.09 -9.29
C GLY A 66 -17.33 3.24 -8.77
N LYS A 67 -18.50 2.94 -8.19
CA LYS A 67 -19.47 3.95 -7.75
C LYS A 67 -18.87 4.77 -6.60
N LYS A 68 -18.82 6.08 -6.77
CA LYS A 68 -18.46 7.03 -5.71
C LYS A 68 -19.55 7.02 -4.64
N PHE A 69 -19.16 6.76 -3.39
CA PHE A 69 -20.06 6.85 -2.24
C PHE A 69 -19.86 8.14 -1.46
N ASP A 70 -18.65 8.71 -1.48
CA ASP A 70 -18.37 9.96 -0.79
C ASP A 70 -17.12 10.69 -1.31
N SER A 71 -17.06 12.01 -1.13
CA SER A 71 -15.88 12.83 -1.46
C SER A 71 -15.86 14.13 -0.67
N SER A 72 -14.72 14.45 -0.05
CA SER A 72 -14.53 15.75 0.60
C SER A 72 -14.24 16.88 -0.39
N VAL A 73 -13.83 16.55 -1.62
CA VAL A 73 -13.62 17.53 -2.69
C VAL A 73 -14.97 18.07 -3.17
N ASP A 74 -15.95 17.18 -3.37
CA ASP A 74 -17.32 17.57 -3.78
C ASP A 74 -17.99 18.47 -2.73
N ARG A 75 -17.69 18.26 -1.45
CA ARG A 75 -18.18 19.09 -0.35
C ARG A 75 -17.43 20.41 -0.19
N GLY A 76 -16.25 20.56 -0.82
CA GLY A 76 -15.40 21.73 -0.71
C GLY A 76 -14.75 21.93 0.66
N VAL A 77 -14.82 20.96 1.57
CA VAL A 77 -14.28 21.06 2.94
C VAL A 77 -13.38 19.85 3.23
N PRO A 78 -12.10 20.05 3.59
CA PRO A 78 -11.20 18.98 3.99
C PRO A 78 -11.73 18.19 5.18
N PHE A 79 -11.37 16.91 5.23
CA PHE A 79 -11.71 16.06 6.36
C PHE A 79 -10.56 16.02 7.36
N GLU A 80 -10.88 16.32 8.63
CA GLU A 80 -9.91 16.34 9.72
C GLU A 80 -10.17 15.18 10.70
N PHE A 81 -9.12 14.45 11.04
CA PHE A 81 -9.19 13.34 12.01
C PHE A 81 -7.81 13.07 12.62
N LYS A 82 -7.78 12.37 13.75
CA LYS A 82 -6.55 11.94 14.42
C LYS A 82 -6.14 10.54 13.94
N LEU A 83 -4.94 10.42 13.39
CA LEU A 83 -4.42 9.19 12.81
C LEU A 83 -4.01 8.18 13.90
N GLY A 84 -4.36 6.90 13.71
CA GLY A 84 -3.82 5.78 14.49
C GLY A 84 -4.47 5.61 15.86
N ILE A 85 -5.64 6.21 16.08
CA ILE A 85 -6.41 6.08 17.32
C ILE A 85 -7.77 5.39 17.12
N GLY A 86 -8.05 4.84 15.93
CA GLY A 86 -9.33 4.22 15.61
C GLY A 86 -10.50 5.19 15.41
N GLN A 87 -10.23 6.47 15.14
CA GLN A 87 -11.27 7.45 14.78
C GLN A 87 -11.82 7.20 13.37
N VAL A 88 -11.04 6.54 12.52
CA VAL A 88 -11.38 6.17 11.15
C VAL A 88 -11.20 4.67 10.95
N ILE A 89 -11.61 4.16 9.78
CA ILE A 89 -11.45 2.74 9.45
C ILE A 89 -9.97 2.29 9.53
N LYS A 90 -9.75 1.03 9.91
CA LYS A 90 -8.41 0.47 10.15
C LYS A 90 -7.47 0.63 8.96
N GLY A 91 -8.00 0.50 7.74
CA GLY A 91 -7.23 0.67 6.51
C GLY A 91 -6.67 2.08 6.33
N TRP A 92 -7.33 3.11 6.85
CA TRP A 92 -6.81 4.48 6.87
C TRP A 92 -5.71 4.63 7.92
N ASP A 93 -5.94 4.13 9.14
CA ASP A 93 -4.94 4.15 10.22
C ASP A 93 -3.62 3.46 9.82
N GLN A 94 -3.68 2.43 8.99
CA GLN A 94 -2.51 1.74 8.45
C GLN A 94 -1.96 2.42 7.18
N GLY A 95 -2.83 2.78 6.23
CA GLY A 95 -2.43 3.24 4.89
C GLY A 95 -1.91 4.66 4.82
N LEU A 96 -2.22 5.49 5.82
CA LEU A 96 -1.91 6.93 5.83
C LEU A 96 -0.71 7.29 6.69
N GLN A 97 0.02 6.31 7.22
CA GLN A 97 1.26 6.56 7.95
C GLN A 97 2.41 6.96 7.01
N LYS A 98 3.35 7.76 7.52
CA LYS A 98 4.58 8.16 6.81
C LYS A 98 4.31 8.78 5.44
N MET A 99 3.30 9.64 5.38
CA MET A 99 2.88 10.38 4.19
C MET A 99 3.29 11.83 4.33
N CYS A 100 3.90 12.40 3.30
CA CYS A 100 4.29 13.80 3.29
C CYS A 100 3.09 14.69 2.91
N VAL A 101 3.04 15.89 3.47
CA VAL A 101 2.06 16.91 3.02
C VAL A 101 2.24 17.16 1.51
N GLY A 102 1.14 17.17 0.76
CA GLY A 102 1.09 17.29 -0.70
C GLY A 102 1.23 15.98 -1.47
N GLU A 103 1.47 14.85 -0.78
CA GLU A 103 1.48 13.51 -1.36
C GLU A 103 0.05 13.08 -1.71
N LYS A 104 -0.11 12.21 -2.73
CA LYS A 104 -1.38 11.56 -3.06
C LYS A 104 -1.23 10.06 -3.03
N ARG A 105 -2.20 9.35 -2.47
CA ARG A 105 -2.23 7.88 -2.41
C ARG A 105 -3.55 7.33 -2.92
N ARG A 106 -3.50 6.09 -3.39
CA ARG A 106 -4.67 5.25 -3.66
C ARG A 106 -4.62 4.06 -2.72
N LEU A 107 -5.63 3.93 -1.86
CA LEU A 107 -5.78 2.81 -0.94
C LEU A 107 -6.87 1.87 -1.47
N VAL A 108 -6.57 0.58 -1.57
CA VAL A 108 -7.60 -0.46 -1.77
C VAL A 108 -7.74 -1.21 -0.46
N ILE A 109 -8.92 -1.11 0.15
CA ILE A 109 -9.16 -1.52 1.52
C ILE A 109 -10.17 -2.67 1.52
N PRO A 110 -9.75 -3.90 1.92
CA PRO A 110 -10.67 -5.02 2.07
C PRO A 110 -11.72 -4.76 3.16
N PRO A 111 -12.84 -5.50 3.16
CA PRO A 111 -13.95 -5.29 4.08
C PRO A 111 -13.52 -5.32 5.55
N ASP A 112 -12.64 -6.25 5.94
CA ASP A 112 -12.14 -6.42 7.32
C ASP A 112 -11.40 -5.19 7.88
N LEU A 113 -10.85 -4.37 6.99
CA LEU A 113 -10.15 -3.14 7.32
C LEU A 113 -11.00 -1.88 7.03
N ALA A 114 -12.22 -2.07 6.54
CA ALA A 114 -13.22 -1.06 6.25
C ALA A 114 -14.44 -1.22 7.18
N TYR A 115 -15.62 -1.52 6.62
CA TYR A 115 -16.90 -1.62 7.33
C TYR A 115 -17.42 -3.08 7.50
N GLY A 116 -16.66 -4.07 7.03
CA GLY A 116 -16.97 -5.50 7.14
C GLY A 116 -18.34 -5.88 6.55
N GLU A 117 -18.91 -6.95 7.09
CA GLU A 117 -20.22 -7.49 6.70
C GLU A 117 -21.41 -6.59 7.03
N SER A 118 -21.21 -5.53 7.83
CA SER A 118 -22.29 -4.60 8.16
C SER A 118 -22.48 -3.51 7.11
N GLY A 119 -21.43 -3.18 6.35
CA GLY A 119 -21.45 -2.00 5.48
C GLY A 119 -21.63 -0.70 6.27
N ALA A 120 -22.08 0.36 5.60
CA ALA A 120 -22.40 1.63 6.26
C ALA A 120 -23.48 2.41 5.51
N GLY A 121 -24.60 2.65 6.21
CA GLY A 121 -25.76 3.34 5.66
C GLY A 121 -26.27 2.67 4.38
N GLU A 122 -26.77 3.49 3.45
CA GLU A 122 -27.24 3.03 2.13
C GLU A 122 -26.16 3.07 1.05
N SER A 123 -25.01 3.70 1.35
CA SER A 123 -23.99 4.01 0.35
C SER A 123 -22.88 2.97 0.25
N ILE A 124 -22.63 2.23 1.34
CA ILE A 124 -21.59 1.19 1.40
C ILE A 124 -22.26 -0.15 1.72
N PRO A 125 -22.31 -1.09 0.77
CA PRO A 125 -22.92 -2.40 1.02
C PRO A 125 -22.07 -3.26 1.97
N PRO A 126 -22.69 -4.28 2.61
CA PRO A 126 -22.00 -5.38 3.28
C PRO A 126 -20.86 -5.97 2.44
N GLY A 127 -19.71 -6.26 3.06
CA GLY A 127 -18.60 -6.95 2.40
C GLY A 127 -17.92 -6.12 1.29
N ALA A 128 -18.17 -4.82 1.22
CA ALA A 128 -17.61 -3.97 0.17
C ALA A 128 -16.11 -3.72 0.35
N THR A 129 -15.35 -3.96 -0.72
CA THR A 129 -13.98 -3.44 -0.84
C THR A 129 -14.03 -2.01 -1.31
N LEU A 130 -13.27 -1.14 -0.65
CA LEU A 130 -13.27 0.29 -0.91
C LEU A 130 -12.00 0.73 -1.59
N VAL A 131 -12.12 1.68 -2.51
CA VAL A 131 -11.00 2.39 -3.12
C VAL A 131 -11.06 3.85 -2.71
N PHE A 132 -10.00 4.31 -2.07
CA PHE A 132 -9.84 5.71 -1.71
C PHE A 132 -8.71 6.33 -2.51
N GLU A 133 -8.96 7.47 -3.13
CA GLU A 133 -7.90 8.38 -3.57
C GLU A 133 -7.82 9.53 -2.58
N VAL A 134 -6.64 9.76 -2.00
CA VAL A 134 -6.43 10.70 -0.89
C VAL A 134 -5.30 11.67 -1.22
N GLU A 135 -5.38 12.86 -0.66
CA GLU A 135 -4.36 13.91 -0.73
C GLU A 135 -4.19 14.56 0.64
N LEU A 136 -2.98 14.46 1.20
CA LEU A 136 -2.67 15.05 2.50
C LEU A 136 -2.42 16.54 2.35
N LEU A 137 -3.21 17.38 3.01
CA LEU A 137 -3.11 18.85 2.90
C LEU A 137 -2.31 19.45 4.04
N ASP A 138 -2.49 18.96 5.26
CA ASP A 138 -1.74 19.43 6.42
C ASP A 138 -1.65 18.36 7.52
N VAL A 139 -0.66 18.52 8.38
CA VAL A 139 -0.45 17.76 9.61
C VAL A 139 -0.36 18.75 10.77
N LYS A 140 -1.31 18.64 11.70
CA LYS A 140 -1.29 19.34 12.98
C LYS A 140 -0.71 18.38 14.01
N GLU A 141 0.47 18.70 14.53
CA GLU A 141 1.05 17.95 15.64
C GLU A 141 0.24 18.26 16.90
N SER A 142 -0.38 17.24 17.50
CA SER A 142 -0.94 17.41 18.84
C SER A 142 0.21 17.63 19.82
N ALA A 143 0.06 18.60 20.73
CA ALA A 143 1.03 18.89 21.79
C ALA A 143 1.28 17.70 22.75
N ASP A 144 0.48 16.62 22.62
CA ASP A 144 0.68 15.35 23.30
C ASP A 144 1.60 14.45 22.48
N PRO A 145 2.87 14.25 22.89
CA PRO A 145 3.75 13.30 22.24
C PRO A 145 3.29 11.87 22.55
N VAL A 146 2.37 11.34 21.73
CA VAL A 146 2.13 9.90 21.66
C VAL A 146 3.38 9.27 21.04
N GLY A 147 4.26 8.73 21.89
CA GLY A 147 5.38 7.90 21.45
C GLY A 147 6.76 8.58 21.39
N LYS A 148 7.15 9.36 22.41
CA LYS A 148 8.55 9.26 22.83
C LYS A 148 8.72 7.85 23.43
N HIS A 149 9.19 6.89 22.63
CA HIS A 149 10.18 5.99 23.22
C HIS A 149 11.30 6.91 23.71
N PRO A 150 11.59 6.97 25.02
CA PRO A 150 12.70 7.77 25.47
C PRO A 150 13.95 7.18 24.84
N SER A 151 14.46 7.86 23.81
CA SER A 151 15.86 7.77 23.42
C SER A 151 16.64 8.20 24.66
N ARG A 152 17.07 7.19 25.43
CA ARG A 152 18.20 7.20 26.36
C ARG A 152 18.61 8.60 26.81
N GLN A 153 17.83 9.23 27.68
CA GLN A 153 18.38 10.27 28.55
C GLN A 153 18.99 9.57 29.75
N GLN A 154 20.30 9.40 29.67
CA GLN A 154 21.18 8.95 30.72
C GLN A 154 21.07 9.96 31.88
N LYS A 155 20.16 9.74 32.84
CA LYS A 155 20.18 10.49 34.11
C LYS A 155 21.36 10.00 34.94
N LYS A 156 22.44 10.78 34.93
CA LYS A 156 23.45 10.79 36.00
C LYS A 156 22.83 11.48 37.23
N ALA A 157 23.23 10.98 38.39
CA ALA A 157 23.09 11.51 39.76
C ALA A 157 22.00 10.85 40.63
N GLY A 158 22.47 10.25 41.72
CA GLY A 158 21.67 9.71 42.82
C GLY A 158 22.16 8.32 43.25
N GLY A 159 23.37 8.24 43.83
CA GLY A 159 23.79 7.03 44.54
C GLY A 159 23.08 6.90 45.89
N ILE A 160 22.86 5.65 46.32
CA ILE A 160 23.07 5.09 47.67
C ILE A 160 22.77 3.58 47.56
N GLY A 161 23.71 2.74 48.02
CA GLY A 161 23.41 1.38 48.49
C GLY A 161 23.76 0.19 47.58
N ALA A 162 25.01 0.05 47.13
CA ALA A 162 25.54 -1.26 46.75
C ALA A 162 26.28 -1.84 47.95
N GLY A 163 25.71 -2.88 48.56
CA GLY A 163 26.38 -3.71 49.56
C GLY A 163 27.71 -4.23 49.03
N GLY A 164 28.71 -4.26 49.91
CA GLY A 164 30.05 -4.71 49.60
C GLY A 164 30.06 -6.13 49.03
N PHE A 165 30.59 -6.26 47.83
CA PHE A 165 31.06 -7.52 47.29
C PHE A 165 32.57 -7.40 47.17
N ASP A 166 33.28 -8.01 48.12
CA ASP A 166 34.73 -7.95 48.25
C ASP A 166 35.43 -8.42 46.96
N LYS A 167 36.08 -7.47 46.28
CA LYS A 167 36.81 -7.66 45.01
C LYS A 167 38.01 -8.60 45.12
N GLU A 168 38.43 -8.96 46.33
CA GLU A 168 39.56 -9.89 46.54
C GLU A 168 39.16 -11.35 46.27
N LYS A 169 37.91 -11.74 46.54
CA LYS A 169 37.45 -13.13 46.37
C LYS A 169 37.19 -13.52 44.90
N ALA A 170 37.08 -12.53 44.02
CA ALA A 170 36.84 -12.75 42.58
C ALA A 170 38.12 -13.10 41.80
N ARG A 171 39.32 -12.82 42.33
CA ARG A 171 40.59 -13.09 41.61
C ARG A 171 41.06 -14.54 41.75
N GLU A 172 40.64 -15.28 42.77
CA GLU A 172 41.00 -16.70 42.91
C GLU A 172 40.15 -17.65 42.03
N ILE A 173 38.95 -17.23 41.62
CA ILE A 173 38.10 -18.04 40.74
C ILE A 173 38.64 -18.05 39.29
N LEU A 174 39.43 -17.05 38.91
CA LEU A 174 39.91 -16.91 37.52
C LEU A 174 41.28 -17.55 37.23
N THR A 175 42.02 -17.99 38.26
CA THR A 175 43.34 -18.62 38.12
C THR A 175 43.33 -20.11 38.46
N SER A 176 42.14 -20.73 38.54
CA SER A 176 42.02 -22.17 38.76
C SER A 176 42.31 -22.94 37.45
N PRO A 177 43.25 -23.91 37.45
CA PRO A 177 43.69 -24.63 36.24
C PRO A 177 42.63 -25.53 35.58
N LEU A 178 41.40 -25.56 36.09
CA LEU A 178 40.27 -26.28 35.50
C LEU A 178 39.47 -25.48 34.46
N PHE A 179 39.69 -24.16 34.31
CA PHE A 179 38.85 -23.33 33.42
C PHE A 179 39.51 -22.84 32.11
N LEU A 180 40.82 -23.06 31.91
CA LEU A 180 41.51 -22.67 30.65
C LEU A 180 41.53 -23.78 29.58
N GLY A 181 41.04 -24.99 29.86
CA GLY A 181 41.01 -26.08 28.88
C GLY A 181 39.82 -26.06 27.91
N SER A 182 38.72 -25.37 28.23
CA SER A 182 37.43 -25.56 27.54
C SER A 182 37.05 -24.46 26.52
N THR A 183 37.66 -23.27 26.59
CA THR A 183 37.30 -22.15 25.68
C THR A 183 37.96 -22.25 24.30
N ALA A 184 39.07 -22.97 24.15
CA ALA A 184 39.74 -23.16 22.87
C ALA A 184 38.97 -24.07 21.89
N LEU A 185 38.16 -25.01 22.42
CA LEU A 185 37.40 -25.94 21.59
C LEU A 185 36.12 -25.30 21.00
N MET A 186 35.50 -24.38 21.74
CA MET A 186 34.23 -23.74 21.33
C MET A 186 34.40 -22.68 20.25
N ILE A 187 35.57 -22.02 20.17
CA ILE A 187 35.85 -21.01 19.13
C ILE A 187 36.16 -21.66 17.76
N GLY A 188 36.75 -22.86 17.77
CA GLY A 188 37.05 -23.62 16.54
C GLY A 188 35.80 -24.11 15.80
N ALA A 189 34.78 -24.59 16.53
CA ALA A 189 33.56 -25.14 15.93
C ALA A 189 32.68 -24.07 15.24
N LEU A 190 32.65 -22.85 15.76
CA LEU A 190 31.87 -21.74 15.18
C LEU A 190 32.46 -21.24 13.84
N SER A 191 33.78 -21.32 13.67
CA SER A 191 34.44 -20.83 12.43
C SER A 191 34.20 -21.78 11.24
N ILE A 192 34.10 -23.09 11.47
CA ILE A 192 33.87 -24.08 10.42
C ILE A 192 32.42 -24.02 9.92
N ALA A 193 31.44 -23.83 10.82
CA ALA A 193 30.03 -23.70 10.44
C ALA A 193 29.77 -22.44 9.59
N TYR A 194 30.45 -21.33 9.88
CA TYR A 194 30.31 -20.08 9.12
C TYR A 194 30.82 -20.21 7.68
N PHE A 195 31.92 -20.94 7.46
CA PHE A 195 32.51 -21.10 6.12
C PHE A 195 31.69 -22.05 5.24
N ALA A 196 31.06 -23.09 5.80
CA ALA A 196 30.17 -23.99 5.06
C ALA A 196 28.91 -23.27 4.55
N ALA A 197 28.29 -22.44 5.39
CA ALA A 197 27.09 -21.67 5.04
C ALA A 197 27.33 -20.59 3.94
N SER A 198 28.58 -20.12 3.78
CA SER A 198 28.92 -19.12 2.76
C SER A 198 29.14 -19.69 1.35
N SER A 199 29.17 -21.01 1.18
CA SER A 199 29.47 -21.66 -0.11
C SER A 199 28.24 -21.94 -0.97
N GLU A 200 27.05 -22.02 -0.37
CA GLU A 200 25.80 -22.34 -1.08
C GLU A 200 25.21 -21.13 -1.83
N ASP A 201 25.47 -19.91 -1.38
CA ASP A 201 24.94 -18.67 -2.00
C ASP A 201 25.47 -18.40 -3.42
N LYS A 202 26.64 -18.94 -3.78
CA LYS A 202 27.19 -18.70 -5.13
C LYS A 202 26.52 -19.51 -6.25
N LYS A 203 25.80 -20.58 -5.93
CA LYS A 203 25.12 -21.42 -6.95
C LYS A 203 23.72 -20.91 -7.30
N ALA A 204 23.10 -20.12 -6.42
CA ALA A 204 21.78 -19.51 -6.65
C ALA A 204 21.85 -18.29 -7.59
N LYS A 205 22.98 -17.58 -7.64
CA LYS A 205 23.13 -16.37 -8.46
C LYS A 205 23.48 -16.65 -9.94
N ALA A 206 24.08 -17.79 -10.25
CA ALA A 206 24.49 -18.13 -11.63
C ALA A 206 23.36 -18.62 -12.55
N LYS A 207 22.14 -18.86 -12.03
CA LYS A 207 21.00 -19.33 -12.84
C LYS A 207 20.05 -18.24 -13.32
N ASN A 208 20.19 -17.00 -12.84
CA ASN A 208 19.27 -15.91 -13.21
C ASN A 208 19.81 -14.97 -14.30
N ASP A 209 21.06 -15.17 -14.74
CA ASP A 209 21.68 -14.35 -15.78
C ASP A 209 21.57 -14.97 -17.20
N GLU A 210 21.07 -16.21 -17.34
CA GLU A 210 20.91 -16.91 -18.64
C GLU A 210 19.43 -16.96 -19.13
N VAL A 211 18.63 -15.94 -18.84
CA VAL A 211 17.29 -15.77 -19.45
C VAL A 211 17.14 -14.39 -20.11
N LYS A 212 18.13 -13.49 -19.99
CA LYS A 212 18.01 -12.11 -20.47
C LYS A 212 18.56 -11.87 -21.89
N GLU A 213 18.97 -12.91 -22.61
CA GLU A 213 19.62 -12.78 -23.93
C GLU A 213 18.90 -13.57 -25.05
N LYS A 214 17.59 -13.81 -24.93
CA LYS A 214 16.77 -14.44 -26.01
C LYS A 214 15.45 -13.72 -26.32
N GLU A 215 15.40 -12.41 -26.16
CA GLU A 215 14.29 -11.59 -26.69
C GLU A 215 14.82 -10.29 -27.31
N LYS A 216 15.84 -10.44 -28.16
CA LYS A 216 16.25 -9.48 -29.18
C LYS A 216 16.73 -10.33 -30.33
N ASP A 217 15.82 -10.76 -31.20
CA ASP A 217 16.05 -11.10 -32.61
C ASP A 217 14.73 -11.65 -33.22
N GLY A 218 14.25 -10.95 -34.25
CA GLY A 218 13.08 -11.32 -35.07
C GLY A 218 11.78 -10.65 -34.58
N VAL A 219 11.09 -9.81 -35.35
CA VAL A 219 10.84 -9.88 -36.79
C VAL A 219 10.58 -8.48 -37.36
N GLU A 220 11.38 -8.11 -38.36
CA GLU A 220 11.03 -7.11 -39.39
C GLU A 220 9.99 -7.67 -40.36
N GLY A 221 9.14 -6.79 -40.91
CA GLY A 221 8.26 -7.05 -42.05
C GLY A 221 6.97 -6.23 -41.96
N GLU A 222 6.95 -4.96 -42.38
CA GLU A 222 6.54 -4.50 -43.74
C GLU A 222 5.01 -4.65 -43.94
N ALA A 223 4.18 -3.64 -44.25
CA ALA A 223 4.34 -2.64 -45.30
C ALA A 223 3.37 -1.44 -45.15
N ALA A 224 3.87 -0.29 -45.60
CA ALA A 224 3.23 0.68 -46.52
C ALA A 224 1.77 1.17 -46.30
N GLY A 225 1.68 2.47 -45.93
CA GLY A 225 1.22 3.50 -46.87
C GLY A 225 -0.27 3.82 -46.95
N LYS A 226 -0.67 5.00 -46.45
CA LYS A 226 -1.26 6.06 -47.29
C LYS A 226 -1.44 7.37 -46.54
N GLU A 227 -0.97 8.43 -47.18
CA GLU A 227 -1.35 9.82 -46.99
C GLU A 227 -2.87 9.98 -47.13
N ASP A 228 -3.52 10.78 -46.28
CA ASP A 228 -4.51 11.74 -46.76
C ASP A 228 -4.69 12.93 -45.81
N LYS A 229 -5.07 14.02 -46.45
CA LYS A 229 -5.06 15.43 -46.08
C LYS A 229 -6.03 15.79 -44.96
N GLY A 230 -5.74 16.95 -44.37
CA GLY A 230 -6.60 17.60 -43.40
C GLY A 230 -7.95 18.08 -43.91
N LYS A 231 -8.81 18.37 -42.93
CA LYS A 231 -9.92 19.33 -42.95
C LYS A 231 -10.29 19.53 -41.47
N GLU A 232 -9.89 20.64 -40.84
CA GLU A 232 -10.71 21.85 -40.72
C GLU A 232 -12.20 21.61 -40.98
N GLU A 233 -13.00 21.53 -39.91
CA GLU A 233 -14.36 22.04 -39.97
C GLU A 233 -14.78 22.67 -38.63
N LYS A 234 -15.12 23.95 -38.75
CA LYS A 234 -15.75 24.82 -37.76
C LYS A 234 -17.26 24.62 -37.82
N GLY A 235 -17.91 24.62 -36.67
CA GLY A 235 -19.32 25.04 -36.45
C GLY A 235 -19.40 25.45 -34.98
N LYS A 236 -19.67 26.69 -34.55
CA LYS A 236 -20.61 27.76 -34.96
C LYS A 236 -22.07 27.32 -34.99
N GLU A 237 -22.74 27.51 -33.86
CA GLU A 237 -23.99 28.27 -33.63
C GLU A 237 -24.28 28.19 -32.12
N GLY A 238 -24.63 29.24 -31.37
CA GLY A 238 -25.18 30.54 -31.73
C GLY A 238 -26.68 30.60 -31.44
N GLU A 239 -27.07 31.37 -30.42
CA GLU A 239 -28.44 31.86 -30.13
C GLU A 239 -29.47 30.84 -29.58
N ALA A 240 -30.43 31.15 -28.68
CA ALA A 240 -31.00 32.43 -28.28
C ALA A 240 -31.67 32.39 -26.88
N LYS A 241 -31.57 33.55 -26.21
CA LYS A 241 -32.58 34.25 -25.39
C LYS A 241 -33.87 33.52 -24.94
N LYS A 242 -34.13 33.58 -23.61
CA LYS A 242 -35.40 34.10 -23.06
C LYS A 242 -35.19 34.53 -21.59
N LYS A 243 -34.91 35.81 -21.31
CA LYS A 243 -35.88 36.80 -20.78
C LYS A 243 -37.09 36.19 -20.04
N GLY A 244 -37.04 36.25 -18.72
CA GLY A 244 -38.19 36.17 -17.82
C GLY A 244 -37.95 37.08 -16.62
N LYS A 245 -38.56 38.27 -16.66
CA LYS A 245 -38.47 39.34 -15.67
C LYS A 245 -39.87 39.51 -15.06
N ARG A 246 -39.93 39.80 -13.74
CA ARG A 246 -41.05 40.30 -12.90
C ARG A 246 -41.83 39.26 -12.06
N PRO A 247 -42.54 39.70 -10.98
CA PRO A 247 -42.12 40.61 -9.89
C PRO A 247 -42.68 40.18 -8.50
N LYS A 248 -42.35 40.97 -7.45
CA LYS A 248 -43.16 41.40 -6.28
C LYS A 248 -44.17 40.40 -5.66
N LYS A 249 -44.01 40.06 -4.37
CA LYS A 249 -44.54 40.76 -3.15
C LYS A 249 -45.87 40.12 -2.73
N ASP A 250 -46.16 40.19 -1.43
CA ASP A 250 -47.27 39.58 -0.67
C ASP A 250 -46.76 38.25 -0.07
N GLU A 251 -46.46 38.13 1.23
CA GLU A 251 -47.25 38.45 2.43
C GLU A 251 -46.33 38.78 3.62
#